data_AF-A0A7D3X6S7-F1
#
_entry.id   AF-A0A7D3X6S7-F1
#
_cell.length_a   1.000
_cell.length_b   1.000
_cell.length_c   1.000
_cell.angle_alpha   90.00
_cell.angle_beta   90.00
_cell.angle_gamma   90.00
#
_symmetry.space_group_name_H-M   'P 1'
#
loop_
_entity.id
_entity.type
_entity.pdbx_description
1 polymer ?
#
loop_
_entity_poly.entity_id
_entity_poly.type
_entity_poly.pdbx_seq_one_letter_code
_entity_poly.pdbx_strand_id
1 'polypeptide(L)' 'MSLTDAQEKIEQWRQEYNGFRPHSSLQNLTPDEVAAAATTVELQNA' A
#
# COMPACT_ATOMS: atom_id res chain seq x y z
N MET A 1 16.20 -0.19 -21.97
CA MET A 1 15.66 0.21 -20.65
C MET A 1 16.52 1.33 -20.11
N SER A 2 15.93 2.49 -19.88
CA SER A 2 16.55 3.67 -19.26
C SER A 2 16.38 3.65 -17.73
N LEU A 3 17.06 4.56 -17.01
CA LEU A 3 16.81 4.77 -15.57
C LEU A 3 15.38 5.26 -15.32
N THR A 4 14.87 6.12 -16.19
CA THR A 4 13.48 6.61 -16.13
C THR A 4 12.49 5.46 -16.23
N ASP A 5 12.67 4.55 -17.20
CA ASP A 5 11.78 3.39 -17.35
C ASP A 5 11.80 2.50 -16.10
N ALA A 6 12.96 2.38 -15.44
CA ALA A 6 13.11 1.58 -14.23
C ALA A 6 12.38 2.23 -13.04
N GLN A 7 12.48 3.55 -12.90
CA GLN A 7 11.78 4.32 -11.87
C GLN A 7 10.27 4.21 -12.04
N GLU A 8 9.76 4.40 -13.25
CA GLU A 8 8.33 4.30 -13.56
C GLU A 8 7.79 2.91 -13.22
N LYS A 9 8.51 1.85 -13.59
CA LYS A 9 8.09 0.47 -13.29
C LYS A 9 8.06 0.17 -11.80
N ILE A 10 9.06 0.64 -11.05
CA ILE A 10 9.10 0.45 -9.59
C ILE A 10 7.96 1.22 -8.93
N GLU A 11 7.69 2.44 -9.38
CA GLU A 11 6.61 3.25 -8.83
C GLU A 11 5.23 2.64 -9.12
N GLN A 12 5.01 2.16 -10.35
CA GLN A 12 3.81 1.42 -10.72
C GLN A 12 3.62 0.20 -9.81
N TRP A 13 4.68 -0.59 -9.60
CA TRP A 13 4.63 -1.75 -8.72
C TRP A 13 4.32 -1.37 -7.27
N ARG A 14 4.93 -0.30 -6.75
CA ARG A 14 4.70 0.20 -5.39
C ARG A 14 3.23 0.59 -5.18
N GLN A 15 2.64 1.30 -6.14
CA GLN A 15 1.23 1.71 -6.08
C GLN A 15 0.30 0.50 -6.07
N GLU A 16 0.54 -0.47 -6.94
CA GLU A 16 -0.27 -1.69 -7.01
C GLU A 16 -0.14 -2.56 -5.75
N TYR A 17 1.07 -2.70 -5.21
CA TYR A 17 1.32 -3.44 -3.97
C TYR A 17 0.60 -2.78 -2.79
N ASN A 18 0.73 -1.46 -2.64
CA ASN A 18 0.18 -0.77 -1.48
C ASN A 18 -1.33 -0.59 -1.53
N GLY A 19 -1.92 -0.39 -2.72
CA GLY A 19 -3.31 0.05 -2.84
C GLY A 19 -4.27 -0.87 -3.61
N PHE A 20 -3.78 -1.92 -4.29
CA PHE A 20 -4.64 -2.77 -5.11
C PHE A 20 -4.55 -4.27 -4.80
N ARG A 21 -3.36 -4.76 -4.43
CA ARG A 21 -3.15 -6.18 -4.18
C ARG A 21 -3.40 -6.52 -2.72
N PRO A 22 -4.41 -7.34 -2.39
CA PRO A 22 -4.61 -7.83 -1.04
C PRO A 22 -3.54 -8.87 -0.67
N HIS A 23 -3.11 -8.86 0.59
CA HIS A 23 -2.06 -9.75 1.10
C HIS A 23 -2.62 -10.67 2.18
N SER A 24 -2.39 -11.98 2.08
CA SER A 24 -2.88 -12.96 3.05
C SER A 24 -2.31 -12.74 4.46
N SER A 25 -1.07 -12.24 4.56
CA SER A 25 -0.46 -11.82 5.83
C SER A 25 -1.14 -10.60 6.48
N LEU A 26 -1.85 -9.81 5.68
CA LEU A 26 -2.66 -8.67 6.12
C LEU A 26 -4.15 -9.04 6.15
N GLN A 27 -4.49 -10.32 6.35
CA GLN A 27 -5.88 -10.80 6.38
C GLN A 27 -6.65 -10.50 5.07
N ASN A 28 -5.96 -10.56 3.93
CA ASN A 28 -6.47 -10.20 2.61
C ASN A 28 -6.81 -8.70 2.46
N LEU A 29 -6.15 -7.83 3.22
CA LEU A 29 -6.18 -6.38 3.02
C LEU A 29 -4.92 -5.90 2.28
N THR A 30 -5.02 -4.71 1.71
CA THR A 30 -3.89 -3.95 1.18
C THR A 30 -3.17 -3.21 2.31
N PRO A 31 -1.87 -2.88 2.15
CA PRO A 31 -1.15 -2.04 3.10
C PRO A 31 -1.85 -0.71 3.40
N ASP A 32 -2.41 -0.04 2.39
CA ASP A 32 -3.10 1.24 2.56
C ASP A 32 -4.38 1.09 3.40
N GLU A 33 -5.14 0.01 3.22
CA GLU A 33 -6.32 -0.29 4.05
C GLU A 33 -5.95 -0.53 5.52
N VAL A 34 -4.83 -1.23 5.78
CA VAL A 34 -4.33 -1.44 7.14
C VAL A 34 -3.91 -0.11 7.78
N ALA A 35 -3.20 0.75 7.04
CA ALA A 35 -2.78 2.06 7.52
C ALA A 35 -3.98 2.98 7.83
N ALA A 36 -5.01 2.95 6.98
CA ALA A 36 -6.25 3.68 7.20
C ALA A 36 -6.99 3.20 8.45
N ALA A 37 -7.06 1.88 8.66
CA ALA A 37 -7.66 1.29 9.86
C ALA A 37 -6.91 1.69 11.14
N ALA A 38 -5.57 1.63 11.13
CA ALA A 38 -4.74 2.05 12.26
C ALA A 38 -4.96 3.54 12.60
N THR A 39 -4.99 4.41 11.59
CA THR A 39 -5.22 5.85 11.78
C THR A 39 -6.60 6.13 12.39
N THR A 40 -7.62 5.37 11.97
CA THR A 40 -8.98 5.51 12.51
C THR A 40 -9.04 5.16 14.00
N VAL A 41 -8.32 4.12 14.42
CA VAL A 41 -8.25 3.70 15.84
C VAL A 41 -7.56 4.77 16.68
N GLU A 42 -6.47 5.37 16.20
CA GLU A 42 -5.77 6.44 16.91
C GLU A 42 -6.66 7.69 17.10
N LEU A 43 -7.43 8.07 16.07
CA LEU A 43 -8.36 9.22 16.16
C LEU A 43 -9.57 8.97 17.08
N GLN A 44 -10.00 7.72 17.24
CA GLN A 44 -11.11 7.36 18.14
C GLN A 44 -10.70 7.32 19.62
N ASN A 45 -9.40 7.21 19.89
CA ASN A 45 -8.84 7.10 21.25
C ASN A 45 -8.25 8.43 21.77
N ALA A 46 -8.29 9.50 20.97
CA ALA A 46 -7.84 10.85 21.30
C ALA A 46 -8.99 11.72 21.83
#